data_AF-A0A5C5WJU5-F1
#
_entry.id   AF-A0A5C5WJU5-F1
#
_cell.length_a   1.000
_cell.length_b   1.000
_cell.length_c   1.000
_cell.angle_alpha   90.00
_cell.angle_beta   90.00
_cell.angle_gamma   90.00
#
_symmetry.space_group_name_H-M   'P 1'
#
loop_
_entity.id
_entity.type
_entity.pdbx_description
1 polymer ?
#
loop_
_entity_poly.entity_id
_entity_poly.type
_entity_poly.pdbx_seq_one_letter_code
_entity_poly.pdbx_strand_id
1 'polypeptide(L)' 'MDQKIVKKLENEIEEAIAEVIMKIGLKRLPLSPSPQTMHLMSKAAVTVYETAVENRQPEE' A
#
# COMPACT_ATOMS: atom_id res chain seq x y z
N MET A 1 13.78 1.42 7.66
CA MET A 1 13.57 0.01 7.23
C MET A 1 14.51 -0.32 6.06
N ASP A 2 14.86 -1.59 5.81
CA ASP A 2 15.70 -1.95 4.65
C ASP A 2 14.92 -1.79 3.32
N GLN A 3 15.54 -1.16 2.30
CA GLN A 3 14.89 -0.85 1.03
C GLN A 3 14.33 -2.08 0.28
N LYS A 4 14.95 -3.25 0.44
CA LYS A 4 14.45 -4.51 -0.13
C LYS A 4 13.13 -4.92 0.52
N ILE A 5 12.99 -4.67 1.83
CA ILE A 5 11.76 -4.99 2.56
C ILE A 5 10.67 -3.97 2.20
N VAL A 6 11.02 -2.69 2.10
CA VAL A 6 10.10 -1.63 1.63
C VAL A 6 9.53 -1.99 0.26
N LYS A 7 10.38 -2.32 -0.71
CA LYS A 7 9.95 -2.72 -2.06
C LYS A 7 9.07 -3.97 -2.06
N LYS A 8 9.36 -4.93 -1.18
CA LYS A 8 8.53 -6.13 -1.02
C LYS A 8 7.14 -5.77 -0.48
N LEU A 9 7.06 -4.91 0.54
CA LEU A 9 5.79 -4.43 1.09
C LEU A 9 5.00 -3.60 0.07
N GLU A 10 5.65 -2.73 -0.69
CA GLU A 10 4.99 -1.95 -1.75
C GLU A 10 4.30 -2.89 -2.75
N ASN A 11 4.98 -3.94 -3.21
CA ASN A 11 4.41 -4.92 -4.14
C ASN A 11 3.25 -5.71 -3.52
N GLU A 12 3.42 -6.23 -2.30
CA GLU A 12 2.37 -7.00 -1.62
C GLU A 12 1.12 -6.16 -1.36
N ILE A 13 1.28 -4.89 -1.00
CA ILE A 13 0.17 -3.96 -0.80
C ILE A 13 -0.48 -3.59 -2.13
N GLU A 14 0.30 -3.37 -3.19
CA GLU A 14 -0.23 -3.08 -4.52
C GLU A 14 -1.09 -4.24 -5.06
N GLU A 15 -0.63 -5.48 -4.89
CA GLU A 15 -1.40 -6.69 -5.22
C GLU A 15 -2.70 -6.79 -4.40
N ALA A 16 -2.63 -6.52 -3.09
CA ALA A 16 -3.81 -6.52 -2.22
C ALA A 16 -4.83 -5.44 -2.61
N ILE A 17 -4.37 -4.24 -2.98
CA ILE A 17 -5.23 -3.17 -3.48
C ILE A 17 -5.94 -3.63 -4.77
N ALA A 18 -5.19 -4.20 -5.71
CA ALA A 18 -5.75 -4.68 -6.97
C ALA A 18 -6.83 -5.76 -6.72
N GLU A 19 -6.55 -6.72 -5.84
CA GLU A 19 -7.50 -7.78 -5.49
C GLU A 19 -8.80 -7.24 -4.88
N VAL A 20 -8.69 -6.27 -3.95
CA VAL A 20 -9.86 -5.64 -3.33
C VAL A 20 -10.69 -4.89 -4.37
N ILE A 21 -10.05 -4.15 -5.28
CA ILE A 21 -10.75 -3.41 -6.32
C ILE A 21 -11.47 -4.35 -7.29
N MET A 22 -10.83 -5.46 -7.67
CA MET A 22 -11.46 -6.51 -8.48
C MET A 22 -12.67 -7.13 -7.78
N LYS A 23 -12.57 -7.40 -6.47
CA LYS A 23 -13.68 -7.96 -5.67
C LYS A 23 -14.86 -6.99 -5.52
N ILE A 24 -14.59 -5.70 -5.33
CA ILE A 24 -15.64 -4.67 -5.22
C ILE A 24 -16.33 -4.51 -6.58
N GLY A 25 -15.56 -4.53 -7.67
CA GLY A 25 -16.04 -4.45 -9.04
C GLY A 25 -16.68 -3.11 -9.41
N LEU A 26 -16.96 -2.94 -10.71
CA LEU A 26 -17.48 -1.68 -11.27
C LEU A 26 -18.87 -1.28 -10.75
N LYS A 27 -19.61 -2.22 -10.13
CA LYS A 27 -20.93 -1.94 -9.57
C LYS A 27 -20.88 -1.05 -8.32
N ARG A 28 -19.76 -1.09 -7.58
CA ARG A 28 -19.57 -0.35 -6.32
C ARG A 28 -18.43 0.66 -6.40
N LEU A 29 -17.52 0.49 -7.36
CA LEU A 29 -16.49 1.46 -7.72
C LEU A 29 -16.77 1.96 -9.15
N PRO A 30 -17.40 3.14 -9.33
CA PRO A 30 -17.72 3.66 -10.66
C PRO A 30 -16.46 3.96 -11.49
N LEU A 31 -15.31 4.14 -10.83
CA LEU A 31 -14.01 4.33 -11.44
C LEU A 31 -13.02 3.34 -10.84
N SER A 32 -12.29 2.63 -11.71
CA SER A 32 -11.14 1.84 -11.30
C SER A 32 -9.90 2.74 -11.34
N PRO A 33 -9.07 2.78 -10.28
CA PRO A 33 -7.80 3.48 -10.33
C PRO A 33 -6.88 2.84 -11.38
N SER A 34 -6.03 3.68 -11.97
CA SER A 34 -5.00 3.22 -12.89
C SER A 34 -3.90 2.45 -12.13
N PRO A 35 -3.08 1.64 -12.83
CA PRO A 35 -1.90 1.01 -12.23
C PRO A 35 -0.99 2.01 -11.50
N GLN A 36 -0.76 3.20 -12.08
CA GLN A 36 0.05 4.24 -11.44
C GLN A 36 -0.58 4.76 -10.15
N THR A 37 -1.91 4.85 -10.11
CA THR A 37 -2.63 5.28 -8.91
C THR A 37 -2.52 4.22 -7.81
N MET A 38 -2.68 2.94 -8.14
CA MET A 38 -2.51 1.84 -7.18
C MET A 38 -1.08 1.77 -6.64
N HIS A 39 -0.08 2.00 -7.49
CA HIS A 39 1.32 2.10 -7.07
C HIS A 39 1.60 3.27 -6.11
N LEU A 40 0.95 4.43 -6.31
CA LEU A 40 1.06 5.55 -5.36
C LEU A 40 0.37 5.24 -4.03
N MET A 41 -0.77 4.55 -4.06
CA MET A 41 -1.47 4.13 -2.85
C MET A 41 -0.64 3.14 -2.03
N SER A 42 0.02 2.17 -2.69
CA SER A 42 0.88 1.21 -1.97
C SER A 42 2.04 1.91 -1.28
N LYS A 43 2.71 2.85 -1.96
CA LYS A 43 3.75 3.69 -1.36
C LYS A 43 3.28 4.47 -0.14
N ALA A 44 2.13 5.14 -0.25
CA ALA A 44 1.57 5.91 0.86
C ALA A 44 1.27 5.01 2.07
N ALA A 45 0.72 3.81 1.82
CA ALA A 45 0.46 2.83 2.88
C ALA A 45 1.74 2.32 3.55
N VAL A 46 2.81 2.05 2.77
CA VAL A 46 4.12 1.66 3.31
C VAL A 46 4.69 2.78 4.17
N THR A 47 4.63 4.04 3.73
CA THR A 47 5.11 5.18 4.53
C THR A 47 4.39 5.27 5.88
N VAL A 48 3.06 5.10 5.91
CA VAL A 48 2.30 5.07 7.17
C VAL A 48 2.77 3.93 8.07
N TYR A 49 3.04 2.76 7.51
CA TYR A 49 3.56 1.62 8.27
C TYR A 49 4.97 1.89 8.83
N GLU A 50 5.88 2.42 8.01
CA GLU A 50 7.22 2.78 8.43
C GLU A 50 7.20 3.78 9.58
N THR A 51 6.43 4.86 9.45
CA THR A 51 6.25 5.86 10.52
C THR A 51 5.65 5.24 11.78
N ALA A 52 4.69 4.31 11.65
CA ALA A 52 4.12 3.62 12.81
C ALA A 52 5.11 2.68 13.49
N VAL A 53 6.03 2.06 12.75
CA VAL A 53 7.11 1.24 13.31
C VAL A 53 8.16 2.12 14.01
N GLU A 54 8.56 3.23 13.39
CA GLU A 54 9.49 4.20 13.98
C GLU A 54 8.95 4.78 15.30
N ASN A 55 7.69 5.23 15.31
CA ASN A 55 7.04 5.76 16.52
C ASN A 55 6.81 4.72 17.63
N ARG A 56 6.92 3.42 17.34
CA ARG A 56 6.83 2.34 18.33
C ARG A 56 8.16 2.00 18.97
N GLN A 57 9.28 2.44 18.40
CA GLN A 57 10.57 2.28 19.07
C GLN A 57 10.58 3.25 20.26
N PRO A 58 10.83 2.77 21.49
CA PRO A 58 11.04 3.66 22.63
C PRO A 58 12.16 4.65 22.30
N GLU A 59 11.95 5.92 22.61
CA GLU A 59 13.03 6.91 22.64
C GLU A 59 14.08 6.40 23.63
N GLU A 60 15.22 5.90 23.14
CA GLU A 60 16.40 5.57 23.97
C GLU A 60 17.10 6.84 24.47
#